data_AF-A0A381KM88-F1
#
_entry.id   AF-A0A381KM88-F1
#
_cell.length_a   1.000
_cell.length_b   1.000
_cell.length_c   1.000
_cell.angle_alpha   90.00
_cell.angle_beta   90.00
_cell.angle_gamma   90.00
#
_symmetry.space_group_name_H-M   'P 1'
#
loop_
_entity.id
_entity.type
_entity.pdbx_description
1 polymer ?
#
loop_
_entity_poly.entity_id
_entity_poly.type
_entity_poly.pdbx_seq_one_letter_code
_entity_poly.pdbx_strand_id
1 'polypeptide(L)' 'MLYPINLKLDELDVVIIGGGEVAYRKCKNFLEFNKNVTIVSKQILNKFYDLKGNIKIIKDDYKEYI' A
#
# COMPACT_ATOMS: atom_id res chain seq x y z
N MET A 1 -9.76 -14.46 -18.45
CA MET A 1 -8.50 -15.24 -18.41
C MET A 1 -7.41 -14.32 -17.89
N LEU A 2 -6.63 -14.74 -16.88
CA LEU A 2 -5.51 -13.95 -16.34
C LEU A 2 -4.19 -14.53 -16.88
N TYR A 3 -3.25 -13.68 -17.27
CA TYR A 3 -1.91 -14.10 -17.67
C TYR A 3 -0.92 -13.80 -16.54
N PRO A 4 -0.29 -14.82 -15.92
CA PRO A 4 0.67 -14.59 -14.86
C PRO A 4 1.95 -13.99 -15.43
N ILE A 5 2.37 -12.86 -14.86
CA ILE A 5 3.63 -12.20 -15.18
C ILE A 5 4.40 -11.88 -13.90
N ASN A 6 5.73 -11.98 -13.97
CA ASN A 6 6.59 -11.44 -12.93
C ASN A 6 6.83 -9.96 -13.22
N LEU A 7 6.46 -9.09 -12.28
CA LEU A 7 6.62 -7.65 -12.41
C LEU A 7 7.92 -7.21 -11.74
N LYS A 8 8.77 -6.47 -12.46
CA LYS A 8 9.93 -5.80 -11.86
C LYS A 8 9.42 -4.59 -11.08
N LEU A 9 9.54 -4.62 -9.76
CA LEU A 9 8.95 -3.60 -8.89
C LEU A 9 9.91 -2.43 -8.59
N ASP A 10 11.18 -2.49 -8.98
CA ASP A 10 12.24 -1.54 -8.60
C ASP A 10 11.95 -0.08 -8.93
N GLU A 11 11.25 0.14 -10.03
CA GLU A 11 10.96 1.47 -10.56
C GLU A 11 9.49 1.89 -10.35
N LEU A 12 8.73 1.11 -9.58
CA LEU A 12 7.29 1.32 -9.38
C LEU A 12 6.98 1.85 -7.98
N ASP A 13 6.23 2.94 -7.95
CA ASP A 13 5.59 3.42 -6.73
C ASP A 13 4.32 2.61 -6.43
N VAL A 14 4.15 2.23 -5.16
CA VAL A 14 3.01 1.44 -4.70
C VAL A 14 2.05 2.32 -3.91
N VAL A 15 0.80 2.40 -4.37
CA VAL A 15 -0.30 3.04 -3.63
C VAL A 15 -1.33 1.98 -3.25
N ILE A 16 -1.72 1.96 -1.97
CA ILE A 16 -2.77 1.10 -1.43
C ILE A 16 -3.92 1.99 -0.98
N ILE A 17 -5.11 1.76 -1.56
CA ILE A 17 -6.35 2.41 -1.14
C ILE A 17 -7.05 1.52 -0.10
N GLY A 18 -7.35 2.10 1.06
CA GLY A 18 -7.93 1.42 2.22
C GLY A 18 -6.91 1.17 3.34
N GLY A 19 -7.41 1.14 4.58
CA GLY A 19 -6.58 1.03 5.80
C GLY A 19 -6.98 -0.09 6.74
N GLY A 20 -7.69 -1.10 6.25
CA GLY A 20 -8.08 -2.30 7.03
C GLY A 20 -7.06 -3.44 6.95
N GLU A 21 -7.44 -4.63 7.46
CA GLU A 21 -6.55 -5.80 7.57
C GLU A 21 -6.04 -6.30 6.19
N VAL A 22 -6.86 -6.20 5.14
CA VAL A 22 -6.45 -6.62 3.78
C VAL A 22 -5.35 -5.69 3.23
N ALA A 23 -5.49 -4.38 3.44
CA ALA A 23 -4.49 -3.39 3.05
C ALA A 23 -3.20 -3.61 3.85
N TYR A 24 -3.31 -3.92 5.15
CA TYR A 24 -2.18 -4.20 6.04
C TYR A 24 -1.36 -5.40 5.53
N ARG A 25 -2.02 -6.50 5.19
CA ARG A 25 -1.35 -7.68 4.62
C ARG A 25 -0.63 -7.38 3.30
N LYS A 26 -1.23 -6.57 2.42
CA LYS A 26 -0.61 -6.15 1.15
C LYS A 26 0.60 -5.24 1.40
N CYS A 27 0.48 -4.27 2.31
CA CYS A 27 1.55 -3.35 2.67
C CYS A 27 2.78 -4.12 3.17
N LYS A 28 2.59 -5.07 4.10
CA LYS A 28 3.68 -5.92 4.60
C LYS A 28 4.42 -6.63 3.46
N ASN A 29 3.70 -7.25 2.52
CA ASN A 29 4.30 -7.93 1.38
C ASN A 29 5.15 -6.97 0.52
N PHE A 30 4.65 -5.77 0.21
CA PHE A 30 5.43 -4.81 -0.58
C PHE A 30 6.66 -4.24 0.17
N LEU A 31 6.58 -4.10 1.49
CA LEU A 31 7.72 -3.69 2.31
C LEU A 31 8.81 -4.77 2.35
N GLU A 32 8.44 -6.06 2.31
CA GLU A 32 9.41 -7.17 2.18
C GLU A 32 10.20 -7.10 0.86
N PHE A 33 9.64 -6.46 -0.18
CA PHE A 33 10.34 -6.13 -1.43
C PHE A 33 11.07 -4.78 -1.39
N ASN A 34 11.28 -4.17 -0.22
CA ASN A 34 11.91 -2.86 -0.04
C ASN A 34 11.23 -1.73 -0.83
N LYS A 35 9.91 -1.79 -1.03
CA LYS A 35 9.15 -0.73 -1.72
C LYS A 35 8.76 0.40 -0.78
N ASN A 36 8.69 1.61 -1.36
CA ASN A 36 7.99 2.73 -0.74
C ASN A 36 6.49 2.52 -0.94
N VAL A 37 5.72 2.50 0.15
CA VAL A 37 4.28 2.25 0.10
C VAL A 37 3.53 3.47 0.60
N THR A 38 2.62 4.01 -0.22
CA THR A 38 1.66 5.04 0.19
C THR A 38 0.32 4.41 0.50
N ILE A 39 -0.24 4.68 1.68
CA ILE A 39 -1.57 4.22 2.10
C ILE A 39 -2.50 5.42 2.10
N VAL A 40 -3.64 5.31 1.42
CA VAL A 40 -4.69 6.33 1.39
C VAL A 40 -5.96 5.77 1.98
N SER A 41 -6.43 6.32 3.10
CA SER A 41 -7.69 5.90 3.73
C SER A 41 -8.14 6.87 4.82
N LYS A 42 -9.45 7.11 4.94
CA LYS A 42 -10.06 7.81 6.08
C LYS A 42 -9.71 7.20 7.44
N GLN A 43 -9.70 5.87 7.49
CA GLN A 43 -9.42 5.10 8.70
C GLN A 43 -8.22 4.19 8.47
N ILE A 44 -7.29 4.20 9.42
CA ILE A 44 -6.05 3.43 9.36
C ILE A 44 -6.02 2.52 10.59
N LEU A 45 -5.88 1.22 10.35
CA LEU A 45 -5.67 0.23 11.40
C LEU A 45 -4.38 0.55 12.18
N ASN A 46 -4.44 0.54 13.51
CA ASN A 46 -3.30 0.92 14.35
C ASN A 46 -2.02 0.12 14.06
N LYS A 47 -2.15 -1.15 13.64
CA LYS A 47 -1.03 -2.01 13.26
C LYS A 47 -0.12 -1.41 12.18
N PHE A 48 -0.61 -0.48 11.35
CA PHE A 48 0.22 0.19 10.34
C PHE A 48 1.32 1.07 10.96
N TYR A 49 1.10 1.64 12.14
CA TYR A 49 2.09 2.48 12.81
C TYR A 49 3.24 1.68 13.43
N ASP A 50 3.04 0.38 13.64
CA ASP A 50 4.06 -0.54 14.17
C ASP A 50 4.96 -1.12 13.06
N LEU A 51 4.61 -0.91 11.79
CA LEU A 51 5.39 -1.41 10.67
C LEU A 51 6.68 -0.59 10.50
N LYS A 52 7.79 -1.30 10.27
CA LYS A 52 9.08 -0.71 9.92
C LYS A 52 9.20 -0.61 8.40
N GLY A 53 9.78 0.48 7.90
CA GLY A 53 10.04 0.71 6.48
C GLY A 53 9.52 2.06 5.99
N ASN A 54 9.59 2.26 4.67
CA ASN A 54 9.18 3.51 4.03
C ASN A 54 7.68 3.52 3.73
N ILE A 55 6.91 3.98 4.71
CA ILE A 55 5.45 4.06 4.62
C ILE A 55 5.02 5.53 4.70
N LYS A 56 4.25 5.97 3.70
CA LYS A 56 3.56 7.26 3.70
C LYS A 56 2.07 7.03 3.96
N ILE A 57 1.49 7.74 4.92
CA ILE A 57 0.06 7.63 5.25
C ILE A 57 -0.63 8.94 4.88
N ILE A 58 -1.70 8.82 4.08
CA ILE A 58 -2.59 9.91 3.68
C ILE A 58 -3.98 9.60 4.23
N LYS A 59 -4.42 10.37 5.24
CA LYS A 59 -5.76 10.23 5.83
C LYS A 59 -6.78 11.06 5.06
N ASP A 60 -7.22 10.54 3.93
CA ASP A 60 -8.22 11.18 3.07
C ASP A 60 -9.04 10.14 2.31
N ASP A 61 -10.10 10.60 1.65
CA ASP A 61 -10.76 9.85 0.58
C ASP A 61 -9.91 9.88 -0.70
N TYR A 62 -9.88 8.74 -1.39
CA TYR A 62 -9.43 8.73 -2.77
C TYR A 62 -10.50 9.42 -3.64
N LYS A 63 -10.13 10.57 -4.23
CA LYS A 63 -10.96 11.28 -5.20
C LYS A 63 -10.39 11.03 -6.59
N GLU A 64 -11.06 10.19 -7.35
CA GLU A 64 -10.81 10.07 -8.78
C GLU A 64 -11.31 11.36 -9.44
N TYR A 65 -10.43 12.09 -10.10
CA TYR A 65 -10.82 13.26 -10.88
C TYR A 65 -11.49 12.76 -12.16
N ILE A 66 -12.83 12.78 -12.18
CA ILE A 66 -13.67 12.56 -13.37
C ILE A 66 -13.97 13.91 -14.02
#